data_AF-A0A934AGG3-F1
#
_entry.id   AF-A0A934AGG3-F1
#
_cell.length_a   1.000
_cell.length_b   1.000
_cell.length_c   1.000
_cell.angle_alpha   90.00
_cell.angle_beta   90.00
_cell.angle_gamma   90.00
#
_symmetry.space_group_name_H-M   'P 1'
#
loop_
_entity.id
_entity.type
_entity.pdbx_description
1 polymer ?
#
loop_
_entity_poly.entity_id
_entity_poly.type
_entity_poly.pdbx_seq_one_letter_code
_entity_poly.pdbx_strand_id
1 'polypeptide(L)'
;MILRTLLLGLGGITDTQCGFKAFRREIARDIFGRLKLYGTGHRVNGSMVTAGFDIEVLFLARILGYRIKEVPIEWHYVETRRVNPMKDSWQAFLDIFKIRLNAWRGLYGKS
;
A
#
# COMPACT_ATOMS: atom_id res chain seq x y z
N MET A 1 -2.86 -8.98 8.39
CA MET A 1 -1.81 -8.80 9.40
C MET A 1 -0.56 -9.64 9.12
N ILE A 2 -0.65 -10.97 9.08
CA ILE A 2 0.55 -11.85 8.99
C ILE A 2 1.25 -11.77 7.62
N LEU A 3 0.49 -11.83 6.52
CA LEU A 3 1.03 -11.92 5.17
C LEU A 3 1.93 -10.73 4.78
N ARG A 4 1.47 -9.50 5.04
CA ARG A 4 2.24 -8.26 4.76
C ARG A 4 3.52 -8.16 5.61
N THR A 5 3.48 -8.66 6.84
CA THR A 5 4.65 -8.68 7.73
C THR A 5 5.71 -9.64 7.22
N LEU A 6 5.32 -10.88 6.87
CA LEU A 6 6.25 -11.91 6.42
C LEU A 6 6.78 -11.66 5.01
N LEU A 7 5.91 -11.22 4.08
CA LEU A 7 6.29 -11.06 2.67
C LEU A 7 6.95 -9.72 2.37
N LEU A 8 6.54 -8.64 3.04
CA LEU A 8 6.96 -7.27 2.72
C LEU A 8 7.74 -6.60 3.86
N GLY A 9 7.92 -7.28 5.00
CA GLY A 9 8.68 -6.74 6.12
C GLY A 9 8.00 -5.55 6.81
N LEU A 10 6.70 -5.35 6.62
CA LEU A 10 5.92 -4.24 7.21
C LEU A 10 5.56 -4.47 8.69
N GLY A 11 6.41 -5.21 9.42
CA GLY A 11 6.27 -5.37 10.86
C GLY A 11 6.45 -4.03 11.58
N GLY A 12 5.67 -3.83 12.66
CA GLY A 12 5.69 -2.59 13.44
C GLY A 12 4.75 -1.48 12.93
N ILE A 13 3.94 -1.76 11.91
CA ILE A 13 2.84 -0.88 11.49
C ILE A 13 1.52 -1.59 11.78
N THR A 14 0.76 -1.00 12.69
CA THR A 14 -0.53 -1.50 13.18
C THR A 14 -1.58 -1.39 12.09
N ASP A 15 -1.73 -0.20 11.50
CA ASP A 15 -2.69 0.04 10.42
C ASP A 15 -1.99 0.43 9.11
N THR A 16 -1.83 -0.54 8.21
CA THR A 16 -1.25 -0.29 6.89
C THR A 16 -2.25 0.26 5.88
N GLN A 17 -3.55 0.32 6.19
CA GLN A 17 -4.64 0.64 5.26
C GLN A 17 -5.40 1.92 5.67
N CYS A 18 -4.94 2.62 6.70
CA CYS A 18 -5.48 3.93 7.06
C CYS A 18 -5.34 4.91 5.90
N GLY A 19 -6.44 5.50 5.42
CA GLY A 19 -6.41 6.45 4.30
C GLY A 19 -5.70 7.78 4.60
N PHE A 20 -5.36 8.04 5.87
CA PHE A 20 -4.71 9.27 6.29
C PHE A 20 -3.20 9.10 6.44
N LYS A 21 -2.43 9.69 5.52
CA LYS A 21 -0.96 9.63 5.51
C LYS A 21 -0.37 10.98 5.13
N ALA A 22 0.68 11.39 5.84
CA ALA A 22 1.42 12.63 5.58
C ALA A 22 2.87 12.32 5.17
N PHE A 23 3.39 13.11 4.23
CA PHE A 23 4.73 12.90 3.65
C PHE A 23 5.46 14.23 3.53
N ARG A 24 6.79 14.19 3.60
CA ARG A 24 7.61 15.27 3.07
C ARG A 24 7.49 15.29 1.55
N ARG A 25 7.54 16.47 0.95
CA ARG A 25 7.28 16.67 -0.49
C ARG A 25 8.20 15.81 -1.37
N GLU A 26 9.48 15.81 -1.06
CA GLU A 26 10.53 15.06 -1.76
C GLU A 26 10.33 13.55 -1.65
N ILE A 27 9.98 13.07 -0.45
CA ILE A 27 9.70 11.65 -0.18
C ILE A 27 8.45 11.21 -0.94
N ALA A 28 7.40 12.03 -0.94
CA ALA A 28 6.19 11.76 -1.69
C ALA A 28 6.49 11.59 -3.18
N ARG A 29 7.23 12.53 -3.79
CA ARG A 29 7.60 12.45 -5.21
C ARG A 29 8.40 11.19 -5.54
N ASP A 30 9.34 10.83 -4.68
CA ASP A 30 10.16 9.62 -4.87
C ASP A 30 9.31 8.34 -4.76
N ILE A 31 8.46 8.22 -3.74
CA ILE A 31 7.59 7.05 -3.56
C ILE A 31 6.55 6.96 -4.67
N PHE A 32 5.78 8.02 -4.90
CA PHE A 32 4.67 8.00 -5.87
C PHE A 32 5.16 7.85 -7.32
N GLY A 33 6.36 8.36 -7.63
CA GLY A 33 7.00 8.14 -8.94
C GLY A 33 7.45 6.69 -9.18
N ARG A 34 7.52 5.87 -8.13
CA ARG A 34 7.97 4.46 -8.19
C ARG A 34 6.83 3.45 -8.11
N LEU A 35 5.59 3.86 -7.85
CA LEU A 35 4.46 2.94 -7.78
C LEU A 35 4.29 2.16 -9.09
N LYS A 36 4.04 0.87 -8.99
CA LYS A 36 3.87 -0.07 -10.11
C LYS A 36 2.56 -0.82 -10.07
N LEU A 37 1.87 -0.87 -8.93
CA LEU A 37 0.68 -1.71 -8.78
C LEU A 37 -0.52 -1.21 -9.60
N TYR A 38 -0.67 0.11 -9.76
CA TYR A 38 -1.78 0.73 -10.50
C TYR A 38 -1.31 1.64 -11.66
N GLY A 39 -0.02 1.58 -12.00
CA GLY A 39 0.57 2.34 -13.10
C GLY A 39 0.16 1.76 -14.45
N THR A 40 -0.80 2.41 -15.11
CA THR A 40 -1.23 2.24 -16.51
C THR A 40 -2.11 1.01 -16.81
N GLY A 41 -3.41 1.25 -17.04
CA GLY A 41 -4.32 0.28 -17.67
C GLY A 41 -5.45 -0.29 -16.80
N HIS A 42 -5.46 -0.05 -15.49
CA HIS A 42 -6.55 -0.52 -14.63
C HIS A 42 -7.83 0.32 -14.83
N ARG A 43 -8.80 -0.22 -15.56
CA ARG A 43 -10.18 0.29 -15.56
C ARG A 43 -10.81 -0.03 -14.21
N VAL A 44 -11.02 1.00 -13.39
CA VAL A 44 -11.78 0.87 -12.14
C VAL A 44 -13.26 0.78 -12.52
N ASN A 45 -13.94 -0.31 -12.15
CA ASN A 45 -15.39 -0.44 -12.27
C ASN A 45 -15.99 -0.78 -10.90
N GLY A 46 -16.95 0.01 -10.44
CA GLY A 46 -17.52 -0.10 -9.10
C GLY A 46 -16.62 0.47 -8.00
N SER A 47 -16.87 0.07 -6.76
CA SER A 47 -16.02 0.44 -5.60
C SER A 47 -14.91 -0.56 -5.44
N MET A 48 -13.68 -0.06 -5.35
CA MET A 48 -12.48 -0.89 -5.25
C MET A 48 -11.73 -0.49 -3.98
N VAL A 49 -11.53 -1.46 -3.09
CA VAL A 49 -10.69 -1.26 -1.91
C VAL A 49 -9.24 -1.51 -2.34
N THR A 50 -8.47 -0.44 -2.52
CA THR A 50 -7.06 -0.52 -2.95
C THR A 50 -6.14 -0.74 -1.75
N ALA A 51 -6.35 -1.85 -1.04
CA ALA A 51 -5.45 -2.27 0.04
C ALA A 51 -3.99 -2.34 -0.44
N GLY A 52 -3.78 -2.75 -1.70
CA GLY A 52 -2.48 -2.84 -2.32
C GLY A 52 -1.76 -1.49 -2.47
N PHE A 53 -2.50 -0.39 -2.62
CA PHE A 53 -1.90 0.94 -2.80
C PHE A 53 -1.15 1.38 -1.55
N ASP A 54 -1.84 1.36 -0.42
CA ASP A 54 -1.24 1.77 0.84
C ASP A 54 -0.09 0.85 1.25
N ILE A 55 -0.22 -0.45 0.97
CA ILE A 55 0.83 -1.44 1.21
C ILE A 55 2.05 -1.16 0.31
N GLU A 56 1.87 -0.86 -0.97
CA GLU A 56 2.97 -0.53 -1.89
C GLU A 56 3.70 0.74 -1.46
N VAL A 57 2.95 1.78 -1.06
CA VAL A 57 3.51 3.03 -0.52
C VAL A 57 4.38 2.78 0.70
N LEU A 58 3.88 2.00 1.68
CA LEU A 58 4.63 1.69 2.90
C LEU A 58 5.83 0.77 2.62
N PHE A 59 5.69 -0.17 1.69
CA PHE A 59 6.77 -1.04 1.27
C PHE A 59 7.90 -0.25 0.60
N LEU A 60 7.57 0.62 -0.35
CA LEU A 60 8.52 1.54 -0.99
C LEU A 60 9.21 2.41 0.05
N ALA A 61 8.46 3.01 0.98
CA ALA A 61 9.05 3.81 2.05
C ALA A 61 10.12 3.03 2.83
N ARG A 62 9.85 1.75 3.13
CA ARG A 62 10.76 0.90 3.88
C ARG A 62 11.99 0.47 3.08
N ILE A 63 11.83 0.04 1.84
CA ILE A 63 12.98 -0.39 1.02
C ILE A 63 13.87 0.77 0.57
N LEU A 64 13.31 1.99 0.49
CA LEU A 64 14.06 3.22 0.21
C LEU A 64 14.74 3.80 1.47
N GLY A 65 14.52 3.18 2.64
CA GLY A 65 15.17 3.58 3.91
C GLY A 65 14.51 4.78 4.61
N TYR A 66 13.29 5.15 4.23
CA TYR A 66 12.56 6.23 4.91
C TYR A 66 12.01 5.76 6.26
N ARG A 67 11.95 6.69 7.22
CA ARG A 67 11.36 6.45 8.53
C ARG A 67 9.84 6.60 8.48
N ILE A 68 9.14 5.61 9.03
CA ILE A 68 7.69 5.58 9.16
C ILE A 68 7.35 5.74 10.64
N LYS A 69 6.40 6.60 10.97
CA LYS A 69 5.90 6.81 12.33
C LYS A 69 4.37 6.79 12.32
N GLU A 70 3.77 5.91 13.11
CA GLU A 70 2.33 5.94 13.35
C GLU A 70 2.00 7.10 14.29
N VAL A 71 0.98 7.88 13.94
CA VAL A 71 0.45 8.98 14.76
C VAL A 71 -1.03 8.67 15.00
N PRO A 72 -1.48 8.57 16.26
CA PRO A 72 -2.88 8.30 16.54
C PRO A 72 -3.75 9.47 16.07
N ILE A 73 -4.88 9.15 15.46
CA ILE A 73 -5.89 10.12 15.04
C ILE A 73 -7.26 9.64 15.53
N GLU A 74 -8.16 10.59 15.80
CA GLU A 74 -9.57 10.29 15.98
C GLU A 74 -10.21 10.13 14.60
N TRP A 75 -10.83 8.98 14.36
CA TRP A 75 -11.47 8.67 13.09
C TRP A 75 -12.98 8.52 13.28
N HIS A 76 -13.75 9.42 12.66
CA HIS A 76 -15.20 9.32 12.63
C HIS A 76 -15.61 8.51 11.41
N TYR A 77 -16.04 7.27 11.64
CA TYR A 77 -16.51 6.40 10.57
C TYR A 77 -17.85 6.89 10.01
N VAL A 78 -17.92 7.09 8.71
CA VAL A 78 -19.17 7.36 7.98
C VAL A 78 -19.54 6.09 7.22
N GLU A 79 -20.72 5.57 7.53
CA GLU A 79 -21.16 4.27 7.03
C GLU A 79 -21.26 4.26 5.50
N THR A 80 -20.51 3.36 4.88
CA THR A 80 -20.49 3.18 3.42
C THR A 80 -20.66 1.70 3.08
N ARG A 81 -21.84 1.32 2.55
CA ARG A 81 -22.13 -0.02 2.03
C ARG A 81 -21.46 -0.25 0.67
N ARG A 82 -20.14 -0.46 0.61
CA ARG A 82 -19.46 -0.69 -0.68
C ARG A 82 -18.29 -1.66 -0.68
N VAL A 83 -18.18 -2.57 0.30
CA VAL A 83 -17.08 -3.55 0.36
C VAL A 83 -17.58 -4.99 0.31
N ASN A 84 -16.90 -5.85 -0.45
CA ASN A 84 -17.15 -7.29 -0.51
C ASN A 84 -15.95 -8.00 0.12
N PRO A 85 -16.06 -8.46 1.39
CA PRO A 85 -14.92 -8.96 2.15
C PRO A 85 -14.11 -10.05 1.46
N MET A 86 -14.78 -10.95 0.72
CA MET A 86 -14.13 -12.07 0.04
C MET A 86 -13.36 -11.62 -1.21
N LYS A 87 -13.98 -10.81 -2.06
CA LYS A 87 -13.33 -10.28 -3.27
C LYS A 87 -12.17 -9.35 -2.91
N ASP A 88 -12.37 -8.50 -1.91
CA ASP A 88 -11.37 -7.53 -1.46
C ASP A 88 -10.16 -8.22 -0.82
N SER A 89 -10.39 -9.30 -0.05
CA SER A 89 -9.30 -10.10 0.53
C SER A 89 -8.45 -10.79 -0.54
N TRP A 90 -9.08 -11.35 -1.57
CA TRP A 90 -8.37 -12.01 -2.67
C TRP A 90 -7.55 -11.01 -3.49
N GLN A 91 -8.11 -9.84 -3.79
CA GLN A 91 -7.40 -8.77 -4.48
C GLN A 91 -6.18 -8.29 -3.67
N ALA A 92 -6.34 -8.07 -2.36
CA ALA A 92 -5.25 -7.67 -1.48
C ALA A 92 -4.12 -8.71 -1.43
N PHE A 93 -4.45 -10.00 -1.45
CA PHE A 93 -3.46 -11.09 -1.53
C PHE A 93 -2.63 -11.01 -2.82
N LEU A 94 -3.30 -10.90 -3.97
CA LEU A 94 -2.64 -10.79 -5.27
C LEU A 94 -1.76 -9.54 -5.35
N ASP A 95 -2.22 -8.44 -4.78
CA ASP A 95 -1.48 -7.18 -4.73
C ASP A 95 -0.18 -7.33 -3.94
N ILE A 96 -0.22 -7.95 -2.75
CA ILE A 96 0.99 -8.24 -1.95
C ILE A 96 1.98 -9.11 -2.73
N PHE A 97 1.49 -10.15 -3.42
CA PHE A 97 2.34 -11.02 -4.21
C PHE A 97 2.99 -10.28 -5.39
N LYS A 98 2.24 -9.44 -6.10
CA LYS A 98 2.77 -8.58 -7.18
C LYS A 98 3.81 -7.61 -6.67
N ILE A 99 3.59 -6.96 -5.53
CA ILE A 99 4.57 -6.05 -4.92
C ILE A 99 5.87 -6.81 -4.65
N ARG A 100 5.78 -8.00 -4.05
CA ARG A 100 6.96 -8.83 -3.76
C ARG A 100 7.71 -9.23 -5.03
N LEU A 101 6.97 -9.61 -6.08
CA LEU A 101 7.52 -9.98 -7.37
C LEU A 101 8.22 -8.80 -8.07
N ASN A 102 7.60 -7.62 -8.07
CA ASN A 102 8.17 -6.39 -8.63
C ASN A 102 9.45 -5.98 -7.90
N ALA A 103 9.47 -6.15 -6.58
CA ALA A 103 10.67 -5.92 -5.77
C ALA A 103 11.80 -6.89 -6.15
N TRP A 104 11.49 -8.17 -6.31
CA TRP A 104 12.46 -9.17 -6.74
C TRP A 104 12.98 -8.92 -8.16
N ARG A 105 12.12 -8.45 -9.06
CA ARG A 105 12.48 -8.02 -10.44
C ARG A 105 13.28 -6.71 -10.49
N GLY A 106 13.52 -6.05 -9.36
CA GLY A 106 14.26 -4.79 -9.30
C GLY A 106 13.50 -3.59 -9.88
N LEU A 107 12.18 -3.69 -10.11
CA LEU A 107 11.37 -2.63 -10.74
C LEU A 107 11.22 -1.37 -9.88
N TYR A 108 11.58 -1.46 -8.59
CA TYR A 108 11.62 -0.33 -7.66
C TYR A 108 13.03 0.25 -7.46
N GLY A 109 14.05 -0.32 -8.11
CA GLY A 109 15.45 0.10 -8.03
C GLY A 109 15.69 1.53 -8.53
N LYS A 110 16.81 2.14 -8.12
CA LYS A 110 17.17 3.54 -8.42
C LYS A 110 17.16 3.80 -9.93
N SER A 111 16.37 4.80 -10.34
CA SER A 111 16.64 5.54 -11.57
C SER A 111 17.77 6.53 -11.32
#